data_AF-A0A176W0B3-F1
#
_entry.id   AF-A0A176W0B3-F1
#
_cell.length_a   1.000
_cell.length_b   1.000
_cell.length_c   1.000
_cell.angle_alpha   90.00
_cell.angle_beta   90.00
_cell.angle_gamma   90.00
#
_symmetry.space_group_name_H-M   'P 1'
#
loop_
_entity.id
_entity.type
_entity.pdbx_description
1 polymer ?
#
loop_
_entity_poly.entity_id
_entity_poly.type
_entity_poly.pdbx_seq_one_letter_code
_entity_poly.pdbx_strand_id
1 'polypeptide(L)'
;MSDRRSVTTSHEDRKSIDVFVTFSSRGEEDEARRGDAMEADFRRFMATLEALKVEHALSSETVADLKQSIERYRRPAVANAGKKLQCSAAASERLSRYLEAGGWLEDAAQSLAFRIDSAIRKLHRHLREAEVHCESLSRTLETVLGAACPRSFQQSSAATTEELDVIQKLQNLDIASSEEEMDPVLSDLEEIASDSKAQSGPYSFSDCVPLMALIVMMVEQDLEMRKKVVAALGLDTPSPSLEAYTLMWTLRPFMDDQICDQALRLVKP
;
A
#
# COMPACT_ATOMS: atom_id res chain seq x y z
N MET A 1 -47.16 14.54 -73.63
CA MET A 1 -47.38 13.75 -72.42
C MET A 1 -46.01 13.44 -71.84
N SER A 2 -45.58 14.20 -70.82
CA SER A 2 -44.28 14.05 -70.17
C SER A 2 -44.53 13.80 -68.69
N ASP A 3 -44.32 12.56 -68.26
CA ASP A 3 -44.47 12.18 -66.85
C ASP A 3 -43.21 12.52 -66.07
N ARG A 4 -43.36 13.45 -65.11
CA ARG A 4 -42.44 13.67 -64.01
C ARG A 4 -42.62 12.54 -63.00
N ARG A 5 -41.59 11.72 -62.79
CA ARG A 5 -41.50 10.90 -61.57
C ARG A 5 -41.00 11.77 -60.42
N SER A 6 -41.91 12.12 -59.52
CA SER A 6 -41.62 12.63 -58.19
C SER A 6 -41.10 11.47 -57.34
N VAL A 7 -39.82 11.47 -56.97
CA VAL A 7 -39.31 10.60 -55.92
C VAL A 7 -39.64 11.27 -54.59
N THR A 8 -40.74 10.86 -53.97
CA THR A 8 -41.03 11.18 -52.57
C THR A 8 -40.21 10.23 -51.69
N THR A 9 -39.06 10.69 -51.19
CA THR A 9 -38.35 10.00 -50.11
C THR A 9 -39.20 10.11 -48.84
N SER A 10 -39.64 8.95 -48.35
CA SER A 10 -40.49 8.79 -47.17
C SER A 10 -39.85 9.39 -45.92
N HIS A 11 -40.69 9.94 -45.06
CA HIS A 11 -40.36 10.58 -43.79
C HIS A 11 -39.85 9.57 -42.71
N GLU A 12 -39.87 8.27 -43.00
CA GLU A 12 -39.45 7.20 -42.08
C GLU A 12 -37.93 6.96 -42.06
N ASP A 13 -37.21 7.20 -43.16
CA ASP A 13 -35.76 6.96 -43.21
C ASP A 13 -34.95 7.98 -42.42
N ARG A 14 -35.48 9.20 -42.21
CA ARG A 14 -34.82 10.24 -41.41
C ARG A 14 -34.83 9.95 -39.91
N LYS A 15 -35.87 9.26 -39.40
CA LYS A 15 -35.93 8.89 -37.97
C LYS A 15 -34.94 7.78 -37.62
N SER A 16 -34.68 6.86 -38.55
CA SER A 16 -33.75 5.75 -38.31
C SER A 16 -32.30 6.23 -38.25
N ILE A 17 -31.92 7.20 -39.08
CA ILE A 17 -30.57 7.80 -39.08
C ILE A 17 -30.36 8.68 -37.84
N ASP A 18 -31.35 9.46 -37.42
CA ASP A 18 -31.24 10.28 -36.20
C ASP A 18 -31.08 9.43 -34.93
N VAL A 19 -31.78 8.29 -34.85
CA VAL A 19 -31.63 7.34 -33.73
C VAL A 19 -30.26 6.66 -33.75
N PHE A 20 -29.72 6.33 -34.92
CA PHE A 20 -28.40 5.72 -35.04
C PHE A 20 -27.26 6.70 -34.70
N VAL A 21 -27.37 7.96 -35.15
CA VAL A 21 -26.38 9.01 -34.84
C VAL A 21 -26.44 9.43 -33.37
N THR A 22 -27.64 9.54 -32.77
CA THR A 22 -27.78 9.82 -31.33
C THR A 22 -27.34 8.65 -30.45
N PHE A 23 -27.51 7.40 -30.90
CA PHE A 23 -27.00 6.22 -30.19
C PHE A 23 -25.46 6.12 -30.28
N SER A 24 -24.88 6.44 -31.45
CA SER A 24 -23.43 6.45 -31.67
C SER A 24 -22.73 7.56 -30.85
N SER A 25 -23.27 8.78 -30.85
CA SER A 25 -22.73 9.90 -30.07
C SER A 25 -22.87 9.70 -28.56
N ARG A 26 -23.91 8.99 -28.12
CA ARG A 26 -24.10 8.65 -26.69
C ARG A 26 -23.16 7.55 -26.22
N GLY A 27 -22.80 6.60 -27.09
CA GLY A 27 -21.77 5.60 -26.82
C GLY A 27 -20.37 6.22 -26.64
N GLU A 28 -19.99 7.15 -27.52
CA GLU A 28 -18.71 7.86 -27.44
C GLU A 28 -18.59 8.75 -26.19
N GLU A 29 -19.67 9.44 -25.79
CA GLU A 29 -19.69 10.22 -24.55
C GLU A 29 -19.59 9.34 -23.28
N ASP A 30 -20.23 8.17 -23.28
CA ASP A 30 -20.22 7.26 -22.13
C ASP A 30 -18.88 6.51 -22.02
N GLU A 31 -18.17 6.25 -23.13
CA GLU A 31 -16.79 5.73 -23.13
C GLU A 31 -15.78 6.80 -22.66
N ALA A 32 -15.89 8.04 -23.13
CA ALA A 32 -15.03 9.13 -22.67
C ALA A 32 -15.21 9.40 -21.16
N ARG A 33 -16.45 9.43 -20.66
CA ARG A 33 -16.74 9.55 -19.22
C ARG A 33 -16.19 8.38 -18.41
N ARG A 34 -16.18 7.16 -18.98
CA ARG A 34 -15.61 5.97 -18.33
C ARG A 34 -14.08 6.07 -18.24
N GLY A 35 -13.42 6.57 -19.28
CA GLY A 35 -11.99 6.86 -19.29
C GLY A 35 -11.61 7.91 -18.24
N ASP A 36 -12.32 9.04 -18.17
CA ASP A 36 -12.08 10.11 -17.20
C ASP A 36 -12.25 9.63 -15.74
N ALA A 37 -13.27 8.80 -15.48
CA ALA A 37 -13.51 8.22 -14.17
C ALA A 37 -12.40 7.24 -13.76
N MET A 38 -11.95 6.41 -14.71
CA MET A 38 -10.86 5.46 -14.49
C MET A 38 -9.55 6.17 -14.12
N GLU A 39 -9.22 7.22 -14.87
CA GLU A 39 -8.03 8.02 -14.60
C GLU A 39 -8.12 8.69 -13.21
N ALA A 40 -9.32 9.14 -12.82
CA ALA A 40 -9.55 9.68 -11.49
C ALA A 40 -9.37 8.64 -10.37
N ASP A 41 -9.86 7.43 -10.57
CA ASP A 41 -9.70 6.33 -9.61
C ASP A 41 -8.24 5.90 -9.49
N PHE A 42 -7.51 5.79 -10.60
CA PHE A 42 -6.07 5.50 -10.58
C PHE A 42 -5.27 6.61 -9.88
N ARG A 43 -5.57 7.89 -10.15
CA ARG A 43 -4.95 9.02 -9.43
C ARG A 43 -5.22 8.96 -7.93
N ARG A 44 -6.45 8.61 -7.53
CA ARG A 44 -6.82 8.44 -6.12
C ARG A 44 -6.08 7.27 -5.47
N PHE A 45 -5.94 6.15 -6.18
CA PHE A 45 -5.16 5.00 -5.73
C PHE A 45 -3.70 5.40 -5.45
N MET A 46 -3.06 6.08 -6.42
CA MET A 46 -1.68 6.52 -6.28
C MET A 46 -1.48 7.55 -5.15
N ALA A 47 -2.42 8.48 -4.96
CA ALA A 47 -2.37 9.41 -3.83
C ALA A 47 -2.47 8.69 -2.47
N THR A 48 -3.28 7.63 -2.40
CA THR A 48 -3.40 6.79 -1.19
C THR A 48 -2.10 6.02 -0.94
N LEU A 49 -1.44 5.53 -2.00
CA LEU A 49 -0.13 4.88 -1.89
C LEU A 49 0.94 5.85 -1.37
N GLU A 50 0.97 7.10 -1.83
CA GLU A 50 1.88 8.13 -1.32
C GLU A 50 1.62 8.41 0.18
N ALA A 51 0.35 8.53 0.58
CA ALA A 51 -0.01 8.68 1.98
C ALA A 51 0.47 7.50 2.84
N LEU A 52 0.38 6.27 2.33
CA LEU A 52 0.90 5.08 2.99
C LEU A 52 2.44 5.11 3.14
N LYS A 53 3.17 5.62 2.12
CA LYS A 53 4.64 5.79 2.20
C LYS A 53 5.03 6.80 3.30
N VAL A 54 4.30 7.90 3.43
CA VAL A 54 4.50 8.87 4.51
C VAL A 54 4.26 8.22 5.87
N GLU A 55 3.17 7.47 5.99
CA GLU A 55 2.80 6.77 7.21
C GLU A 55 3.87 5.76 7.65
N HIS A 56 4.42 5.02 6.68
CA HIS A 56 5.53 4.13 6.92
C HIS A 56 6.75 4.87 7.49
N ALA A 57 7.13 6.02 6.92
CA ALA A 57 8.28 6.80 7.40
C ALA A 57 8.11 7.25 8.86
N LEU A 58 6.92 7.76 9.23
CA LEU A 58 6.60 8.15 10.62
C LEU A 58 6.64 6.96 11.59
N SER A 59 6.15 5.81 11.14
CA SER A 59 6.18 4.58 11.93
C SER A 59 7.61 4.07 12.15
N SER A 60 8.47 4.17 11.12
CA SER A 60 9.87 3.75 11.16
C SER A 60 10.68 4.57 12.17
N GLU A 61 10.50 5.89 12.19
CA GLU A 61 11.08 6.77 13.22
C GLU A 61 10.64 6.34 14.62
N THR A 62 9.34 6.03 14.78
CA THR A 62 8.78 5.60 16.06
C THR A 62 9.35 4.25 16.52
N VAL A 63 9.60 3.30 15.62
CA VAL A 63 10.27 2.03 15.93
C VAL A 63 11.72 2.26 16.36
N ALA A 64 12.46 3.13 15.68
CA ALA A 64 13.83 3.46 16.06
C ALA A 64 13.91 4.09 17.46
N ASP A 65 12.99 5.01 17.76
CA ASP A 65 12.86 5.64 19.09
C ASP A 65 12.47 4.63 20.17
N LEU A 66 11.56 3.71 19.86
CA LEU A 66 11.15 2.64 20.76
C LEU A 66 12.34 1.72 21.05
N LYS A 67 13.09 1.30 20.03
CA LYS A 67 14.31 0.51 20.20
C LYS A 67 15.28 1.20 21.14
N GLN A 68 15.57 2.48 20.90
CA GLN A 68 16.48 3.25 21.74
C GLN A 68 15.97 3.34 23.19
N SER A 69 14.66 3.50 23.38
CA SER A 69 14.04 3.63 24.70
C SER A 69 14.07 2.31 25.47
N ILE A 70 13.78 1.18 24.82
CA ILE A 70 13.87 -0.16 25.41
C ILE A 70 15.32 -0.50 25.78
N GLU A 71 16.27 -0.25 24.87
CA GLU A 71 17.69 -0.47 25.14
C GLU A 71 18.20 0.37 26.30
N ARG A 72 17.75 1.64 26.39
CA ARG A 72 18.02 2.47 27.56
C ARG A 72 17.43 1.83 28.81
N TYR A 73 16.16 1.43 28.78
CA TYR A 73 15.46 0.87 29.94
C TYR A 73 16.17 -0.35 30.51
N ARG A 74 16.74 -1.20 29.64
CA ARG A 74 17.49 -2.40 30.01
C ARG A 74 18.90 -2.16 30.49
N ARG A 75 19.51 -0.99 30.25
CA ARG A 75 20.89 -0.76 30.72
C ARG A 75 20.92 -0.95 32.22
N PRO A 76 21.76 -1.89 32.73
CA PRO A 76 21.79 -2.19 34.14
C PRO A 76 22.06 -0.94 34.94
N ALA A 77 21.38 -0.86 36.08
CA ALA A 77 21.91 -0.15 37.22
C ALA A 77 23.41 -0.48 37.38
N VAL A 78 24.26 0.52 37.65
CA VAL A 78 25.74 0.39 37.75
C VAL A 78 26.15 -0.49 38.95
N ALA A 79 25.21 -1.23 39.56
CA ALA A 79 25.45 -2.33 40.50
C ALA A 79 26.47 -3.37 39.97
N ASN A 80 26.65 -3.51 38.65
CA ASN A 80 27.69 -4.34 38.03
C ASN A 80 28.99 -3.59 37.67
N ALA A 81 29.20 -2.39 38.20
CA ALA A 81 30.51 -1.75 38.16
C ALA A 81 31.56 -2.70 38.78
N GLY A 82 32.49 -3.19 37.97
CA GLY A 82 33.59 -4.00 38.47
C GLY A 82 34.29 -3.30 39.66
N LYS A 83 34.81 -4.07 40.62
CA LYS A 83 35.39 -3.56 41.89
C LYS A 83 36.27 -2.31 41.74
N LYS A 84 37.02 -2.18 40.64
CA LYS A 84 37.83 -0.98 40.32
C LYS A 84 37.00 0.31 40.21
N LEU A 85 35.83 0.27 39.59
CA LEU A 85 34.98 1.45 39.38
C LEU A 85 34.32 1.88 40.69
N GLN A 86 33.87 0.92 41.52
CA GLN A 86 33.37 1.19 42.89
C GLN A 86 34.46 1.81 43.78
N CYS A 87 35.69 1.27 43.77
CA CYS A 87 36.81 1.85 44.52
C CYS A 87 37.17 3.27 44.04
N SER A 88 37.08 3.54 42.73
CA SER A 88 37.34 4.88 42.19
C SER A 88 36.26 5.90 42.53
N ALA A 89 35.02 5.45 42.74
CA ALA A 89 33.90 6.30 43.06
C ALA A 89 33.86 6.72 44.53
N ALA A 90 34.28 5.83 45.43
CA ALA A 90 34.53 6.18 46.82
C ALA A 90 35.57 7.31 46.98
N ALA A 91 36.44 7.49 45.99
CA ALA A 91 37.45 8.55 45.98
C ALA A 91 36.96 9.89 45.38
N SER A 92 35.74 9.95 44.83
CA SER A 92 35.20 11.17 44.24
C SER A 92 33.69 11.28 44.44
N GLU A 93 33.26 12.32 45.15
CA GLU A 93 31.84 12.61 45.41
C GLU A 93 31.02 12.73 44.11
N ARG A 94 31.62 13.29 43.04
CA ARG A 94 30.98 13.36 41.71
C ARG A 94 30.75 11.98 41.10
N LEU A 95 31.72 11.09 41.25
CA LEU A 95 31.71 9.75 40.66
C LEU A 95 30.87 8.79 41.50
N SER A 96 30.80 9.01 42.82
CA SER A 96 29.83 8.39 43.74
C SER A 96 28.40 8.78 43.39
N ARG A 97 28.10 10.07 43.21
CA ARG A 97 26.76 10.52 42.74
C ARG A 97 26.39 9.94 41.38
N TYR A 98 27.35 9.78 40.47
CA TYR A 98 27.15 9.16 39.15
C TYR A 98 26.87 7.66 39.23
N LEU A 99 27.45 6.98 40.23
CA LEU A 99 27.22 5.55 40.53
C LEU A 99 25.96 5.29 41.36
N GLU A 100 25.59 6.22 42.24
CA GLU A 100 24.33 6.22 43.00
C GLU A 100 23.14 6.54 42.09
N ALA A 101 23.32 7.42 41.11
CA ALA A 101 22.41 7.54 39.96
C ALA A 101 22.41 6.29 39.06
N GLY A 102 23.28 5.33 39.37
CA GLY A 102 23.30 4.00 38.78
C GLY A 102 22.15 3.12 39.22
N GLY A 103 21.07 3.62 39.79
CA GLY A 103 19.72 3.11 39.59
C GLY A 103 18.92 4.29 39.03
N TRP A 104 18.05 4.04 38.04
CA TRP A 104 17.16 5.09 37.57
C TRP A 104 16.54 5.80 38.78
N LEU A 105 16.62 7.13 38.85
CA LEU A 105 15.68 7.89 39.67
C LEU A 105 14.29 7.37 39.31
N GLU A 106 13.41 7.10 40.29
CA GLU A 106 12.06 6.56 40.02
C GLU A 106 11.36 7.37 38.92
N ASP A 107 11.51 8.70 38.95
CA ASP A 107 11.05 9.63 37.91
C ASP A 107 11.59 9.32 36.51
N ALA A 108 12.87 8.96 36.39
CA ALA A 108 13.51 8.65 35.12
C ALA A 108 13.04 7.30 34.57
N ALA A 109 12.92 6.26 35.42
CA ALA A 109 12.34 4.98 35.03
C ALA A 109 10.88 5.13 34.60
N GLN A 110 10.09 5.89 35.36
CA GLN A 110 8.70 6.20 35.05
C GLN A 110 8.57 6.96 33.73
N SER A 111 9.44 7.94 33.50
CA SER A 111 9.45 8.70 32.24
C SER A 111 9.76 7.82 31.04
N LEU A 112 10.65 6.84 31.20
CA LEU A 112 11.06 5.94 30.13
C LEU A 112 9.99 4.88 29.84
N ALA A 113 9.36 4.33 30.88
CA ALA A 113 8.20 3.46 30.75
C ALA A 113 7.05 4.19 30.02
N PHE A 114 6.75 5.42 30.43
CA PHE A 114 5.74 6.25 29.75
C PHE A 114 6.08 6.50 28.28
N ARG A 115 7.36 6.75 27.95
CA ARG A 115 7.81 6.91 26.56
C ARG A 115 7.62 5.64 25.74
N ILE A 116 7.93 4.48 26.31
CA ILE A 116 7.75 3.18 25.67
C ILE A 116 6.26 2.94 25.41
N ASP A 117 5.39 3.11 26.41
CA ASP A 117 3.95 2.97 26.25
C ASP A 117 3.36 3.96 25.24
N SER A 118 3.87 5.21 25.23
CA SER A 118 3.49 6.23 24.26
C SER A 118 3.89 5.82 22.84
N ALA A 119 5.12 5.34 22.64
CA ALA A 119 5.62 4.88 21.36
C ALA A 119 4.85 3.66 20.85
N ILE A 120 4.57 2.66 21.69
CA ILE A 120 3.74 1.51 21.33
C ILE A 120 2.33 1.95 20.91
N ARG A 121 1.69 2.85 21.67
CA ARG A 121 0.37 3.41 21.28
C ARG A 121 0.43 4.20 19.97
N LYS A 122 1.52 4.92 19.72
CA LYS A 122 1.75 5.65 18.48
C LYS A 122 1.90 4.67 17.30
N LEU A 123 2.64 3.57 17.46
CA LEU A 123 2.73 2.50 16.45
C LEU A 123 1.38 1.87 16.13
N HIS A 124 0.57 1.56 17.16
CA HIS A 124 -0.78 1.04 16.93
C HIS A 124 -1.69 2.03 16.18
N ARG A 125 -1.49 3.35 16.39
CA ARG A 125 -2.20 4.36 15.61
C ARG A 125 -1.75 4.33 14.15
N HIS A 126 -0.45 4.30 13.91
CA HIS A 126 0.12 4.22 12.58
C HIS A 126 -0.34 2.97 11.81
N LEU A 127 -0.43 1.82 12.50
CA LEU A 127 -0.97 0.59 11.92
C LEU A 127 -2.45 0.72 11.53
N ARG A 128 -3.29 1.32 12.38
CA ARG A 128 -4.70 1.56 12.04
C ARG A 128 -4.87 2.51 10.87
N GLU A 129 -4.05 3.56 10.79
CA GLU A 129 -4.05 4.49 9.65
C GLU A 129 -3.62 3.76 8.36
N ALA A 130 -2.60 2.89 8.44
CA ALA A 130 -2.19 2.04 7.32
C ALA A 130 -3.28 1.02 6.92
N GLU A 131 -4.03 0.43 7.86
CA GLU A 131 -5.19 -0.43 7.56
C GLU A 131 -6.26 0.31 6.76
N VAL A 132 -6.61 1.53 7.18
CA VAL A 132 -7.60 2.36 6.48
C VAL A 132 -7.14 2.68 5.05
N HIS A 133 -5.86 2.98 4.86
CA HIS A 133 -5.28 3.19 3.52
C HIS A 133 -5.30 1.91 2.69
N CYS A 134 -4.91 0.78 3.27
CA CYS A 134 -4.90 -0.53 2.61
C CYS A 134 -6.30 -0.90 2.10
N GLU A 135 -7.32 -0.83 2.98
CA GLU A 135 -8.71 -1.05 2.58
C GLU A 135 -9.18 -0.05 1.50
N SER A 136 -8.68 1.19 1.53
CA SER A 136 -8.99 2.16 0.50
C SER A 136 -8.37 1.80 -0.85
N LEU A 137 -7.15 1.26 -0.87
CA LEU A 137 -6.52 0.76 -2.08
C LEU A 137 -7.32 -0.42 -2.65
N SER A 138 -7.67 -1.41 -1.81
CA SER A 138 -8.46 -2.57 -2.22
C SER A 138 -9.84 -2.17 -2.76
N ARG A 139 -10.54 -1.25 -2.08
CA ARG A 139 -11.83 -0.70 -2.56
C ARG A 139 -11.71 0.02 -3.91
N THR A 140 -10.65 0.79 -4.13
CA THR A 140 -10.43 1.47 -5.41
C THR A 140 -10.12 0.45 -6.52
N LEU A 141 -9.32 -0.58 -6.24
CA LEU A 141 -9.08 -1.69 -7.15
C LEU A 141 -10.38 -2.43 -7.51
N GLU A 142 -11.23 -2.77 -6.53
CA GLU A 142 -12.53 -3.40 -6.76
C GLU A 142 -13.44 -2.53 -7.64
N THR A 143 -13.43 -1.21 -7.42
CA THR A 143 -14.21 -0.26 -8.23
C THR A 143 -13.75 -0.27 -9.68
N VAL A 144 -12.43 -0.24 -9.88
CA VAL A 144 -11.78 -0.30 -11.19
C VAL A 144 -12.07 -1.63 -11.89
N LEU A 145 -11.95 -2.76 -11.18
CA LEU A 145 -12.29 -4.11 -11.68
C LEU A 145 -13.79 -4.25 -12.01
N GLY A 146 -14.67 -3.65 -11.21
CA GLY A 146 -16.12 -3.65 -11.47
C GLY A 146 -16.51 -2.80 -12.69
N ALA A 147 -15.80 -1.70 -12.94
CA ALA A 147 -15.97 -0.87 -14.13
C ALA A 147 -15.40 -1.54 -15.40
N ALA A 148 -14.33 -2.33 -15.24
CA ALA A 148 -13.71 -3.16 -16.27
C ALA A 148 -14.66 -4.16 -16.91
N CYS A 149 -15.41 -4.85 -16.05
CA CYS A 149 -16.17 -6.03 -16.39
C CYS A 149 -17.56 -5.89 -15.79
N PRO A 150 -18.45 -5.10 -16.42
CA PRO A 150 -19.84 -5.04 -16.00
C PRO A 150 -20.39 -6.47 -16.01
N ARG A 151 -21.11 -6.90 -14.96
CA ARG A 151 -21.74 -8.23 -14.86
C ARG A 151 -22.65 -8.60 -16.05
N SER A 152 -22.94 -7.66 -16.96
CA SER A 152 -23.64 -7.85 -18.22
C SER A 152 -22.75 -8.24 -19.42
N PHE A 153 -21.43 -8.35 -19.28
CA PHE A 153 -20.51 -8.63 -20.40
C PHE A 153 -20.25 -10.12 -20.69
N GLN A 154 -20.97 -11.03 -20.01
CA GLN A 154 -20.88 -12.48 -20.27
C GLN A 154 -21.33 -12.93 -21.69
N GLN A 155 -21.70 -12.02 -22.60
CA GLN A 155 -22.20 -12.37 -23.94
C GLN A 155 -21.72 -11.50 -25.12
N SER A 156 -20.74 -10.61 -25.01
CA SER A 156 -20.26 -9.88 -26.20
C SER A 156 -18.74 -9.79 -26.27
N SER A 157 -18.18 -10.47 -27.27
CA SER A 157 -16.77 -10.55 -27.62
C SER A 157 -16.21 -9.20 -28.10
N ALA A 158 -15.34 -8.57 -27.32
CA ALA A 158 -14.46 -7.50 -27.82
C ALA A 158 -13.22 -7.21 -26.94
N ALA A 159 -13.04 -7.86 -25.78
CA ALA A 159 -11.77 -7.78 -25.04
C ALA A 159 -10.85 -8.93 -25.48
N THR A 160 -9.56 -8.62 -25.64
CA THR A 160 -8.51 -9.60 -25.91
C THR A 160 -8.55 -10.69 -24.83
N THR A 161 -8.40 -11.95 -25.24
CA THR A 161 -8.54 -13.14 -24.39
C THR A 161 -7.60 -13.16 -23.18
N GLU A 162 -6.54 -12.34 -23.20
CA GLU A 162 -5.53 -12.23 -22.14
C GLU A 162 -5.98 -11.28 -21.01
N GLU A 163 -6.65 -10.16 -21.33
CA GLU A 163 -7.16 -9.20 -20.32
C GLU A 163 -8.25 -9.82 -19.43
N LEU A 164 -9.15 -10.59 -20.03
CA LEU A 164 -10.17 -11.32 -19.28
C LEU A 164 -9.57 -12.42 -18.40
N ASP A 165 -8.50 -13.10 -18.85
CA ASP A 165 -7.85 -14.16 -18.08
C ASP A 165 -7.17 -13.58 -16.83
N VAL A 166 -6.47 -12.45 -16.96
CA VAL A 166 -5.85 -11.75 -15.83
C VAL A 166 -6.90 -11.23 -14.85
N ILE A 167 -7.95 -10.56 -15.35
CA ILE A 167 -9.05 -10.07 -14.48
C ILE A 167 -9.75 -11.22 -13.77
N GLN A 168 -9.96 -12.35 -14.46
CA GLN A 168 -10.63 -13.51 -13.89
C GLN A 168 -9.73 -14.27 -12.88
N LYS A 169 -8.42 -14.32 -13.11
CA LYS A 169 -7.43 -14.75 -12.10
C LYS A 169 -7.47 -13.84 -10.88
N LEU A 170 -7.44 -12.52 -11.07
CA LEU A 170 -7.53 -11.50 -10.00
C LEU A 170 -8.85 -11.57 -9.21
N GLN A 171 -9.96 -11.92 -9.85
CA GLN A 171 -11.26 -12.09 -9.18
C GLN A 171 -11.37 -13.41 -8.41
N ASN A 172 -10.61 -14.44 -8.81
CA ASN A 172 -10.56 -15.74 -8.14
C ASN A 172 -9.49 -15.80 -7.03
N LEU A 173 -8.63 -14.79 -6.93
CA LEU A 173 -7.70 -14.62 -5.83
C LEU A 173 -8.50 -14.32 -4.55
N ASP A 174 -8.68 -15.35 -3.73
CA ASP A 174 -9.04 -15.17 -2.34
C ASP A 174 -7.79 -14.66 -1.62
N ILE A 175 -7.63 -13.33 -1.59
CA ILE A 175 -6.51 -12.59 -1.00
C ILE A 175 -6.26 -12.99 0.48
N ALA A 176 -7.21 -13.69 1.11
CA ALA A 176 -7.14 -14.21 2.47
C ALA A 176 -6.55 -15.63 2.62
N SER A 177 -6.14 -16.34 1.56
CA SER A 177 -5.76 -17.77 1.65
C SER A 177 -4.30 -18.08 1.28
N SER A 178 -3.57 -18.60 2.27
CA SER A 178 -2.34 -19.42 2.20
C SER A 178 -1.08 -18.82 1.55
N GLU A 179 0.01 -18.76 2.33
CA GLU A 179 1.37 -18.38 1.89
C GLU A 179 1.90 -19.26 0.72
N GLU A 180 1.27 -20.40 0.41
CA GLU A 180 1.71 -21.35 -0.61
C GLU A 180 1.18 -21.08 -2.05
N GLU A 181 0.12 -20.29 -2.23
CA GLU A 181 -0.48 -20.04 -3.57
C GLU A 181 -0.14 -18.65 -4.16
N MET A 182 0.58 -17.82 -3.40
CA MET A 182 0.76 -16.41 -3.72
C MET A 182 1.97 -16.12 -4.63
N ASP A 183 3.00 -16.98 -4.60
CA ASP A 183 4.25 -16.89 -5.36
C ASP A 183 4.09 -16.95 -6.92
N PRO A 184 3.26 -17.86 -7.48
CA PRO A 184 3.05 -17.88 -8.94
C PRO A 184 2.25 -16.68 -9.44
N VAL A 185 1.31 -16.15 -8.64
CA VAL A 185 0.51 -14.98 -9.00
C VAL A 185 1.34 -13.70 -9.00
N LEU A 186 2.22 -13.54 -8.00
CA LEU A 186 3.12 -12.38 -7.94
C LEU A 186 4.04 -12.35 -9.18
N SER A 187 4.54 -13.52 -9.57
CA SER A 187 5.39 -13.67 -10.76
C SER A 187 4.66 -13.31 -12.06
N ASP A 188 3.43 -13.80 -12.24
CA ASP A 188 2.58 -13.46 -13.40
C ASP A 188 2.29 -11.95 -13.46
N LEU A 189 1.98 -11.32 -12.32
CA LEU A 189 1.70 -9.88 -12.26
C LEU A 189 2.95 -9.02 -12.48
N GLU A 190 4.11 -9.45 -11.97
CA GLU A 190 5.39 -8.79 -12.21
C GLU A 190 5.82 -8.85 -13.69
N GLU A 191 5.54 -9.97 -14.38
CA GLU A 191 5.77 -10.13 -15.82
C GLU A 191 4.89 -9.16 -16.61
N ILE A 192 3.59 -9.12 -16.33
CA ILE A 192 2.65 -8.20 -17.00
C ILE A 192 3.01 -6.72 -16.72
N ALA A 193 3.38 -6.40 -15.48
CA ALA A 193 3.83 -5.06 -15.12
C ALA A 193 5.17 -4.67 -15.80
N SER A 194 6.03 -5.64 -16.09
CA SER A 194 7.31 -5.42 -16.77
C SER A 194 7.17 -5.19 -18.27
N ASP A 195 6.16 -5.77 -18.92
CA ASP A 195 5.88 -5.55 -20.35
C ASP A 195 5.27 -4.16 -20.63
N SER A 196 4.53 -3.59 -19.67
CA SER A 196 3.99 -2.21 -19.75
C SER A 196 5.07 -1.10 -19.88
N LYS A 197 6.35 -1.45 -19.65
CA LYS A 197 7.52 -0.56 -19.58
C LYS A 197 7.90 0.07 -20.94
N ALA A 198 7.27 -0.35 -22.03
CA ALA A 198 7.66 0.00 -23.40
C ALA A 198 6.78 1.05 -24.12
N GLN A 199 5.67 1.53 -23.54
CA GLN A 199 4.72 2.39 -24.28
C GLN A 199 4.54 3.79 -23.65
N SER A 200 4.91 4.82 -24.41
CA SER A 200 4.75 6.24 -24.07
C SER A 200 3.43 6.80 -24.64
N GLY A 201 2.30 6.13 -24.39
CA GLY A 201 0.96 6.51 -24.85
C GLY A 201 -0.03 6.74 -23.69
N PRO A 202 -1.28 7.19 -23.97
CA PRO A 202 -2.36 7.21 -22.98
C PRO A 202 -2.59 5.78 -22.48
N TYR A 203 -2.40 5.55 -21.18
CA TYR A 203 -2.43 4.20 -20.60
C TYR A 203 -3.78 3.52 -20.81
N SER A 204 -3.73 2.27 -21.28
CA SER A 204 -4.94 1.48 -21.43
C SER A 204 -5.37 0.92 -20.08
N PHE A 205 -6.67 0.66 -19.96
CA PHE A 205 -7.27 0.03 -18.79
C PHE A 205 -6.54 -1.28 -18.40
N SER A 206 -6.03 -2.03 -19.38
CA SER A 206 -5.29 -3.28 -19.19
C SER A 206 -3.97 -3.12 -18.43
N ASP A 207 -3.32 -1.96 -18.51
CA ASP A 207 -1.96 -1.78 -18.00
C ASP A 207 -1.94 -1.43 -16.51
N CYS A 208 -2.95 -0.68 -16.05
CA CYS A 208 -3.00 -0.17 -14.69
C CYS A 208 -3.54 -1.19 -13.68
N VAL A 209 -4.50 -2.04 -14.08
CA VAL A 209 -5.17 -2.98 -13.17
C VAL A 209 -4.23 -4.03 -12.57
N PRO A 210 -3.40 -4.74 -13.37
CA PRO A 210 -2.44 -5.70 -12.83
C PRO A 210 -1.46 -5.03 -11.87
N LEU A 211 -1.02 -3.81 -12.20
CA LEU A 211 -0.11 -3.02 -11.38
C LEU A 211 -0.75 -2.60 -10.04
N MET A 212 -2.01 -2.15 -10.06
CA MET A 212 -2.77 -1.83 -8.84
C MET A 212 -2.97 -3.08 -7.97
N ALA A 213 -3.30 -4.22 -8.56
CA ALA A 213 -3.48 -5.48 -7.84
C ALA A 213 -2.19 -5.94 -7.16
N LEU A 214 -1.07 -5.89 -7.89
CA LEU A 214 0.25 -6.21 -7.37
C LEU A 214 0.60 -5.32 -6.16
N ILE A 215 0.38 -4.00 -6.28
CA ILE A 215 0.62 -3.06 -5.18
C ILE A 215 -0.26 -3.37 -3.95
N VAL A 216 -1.53 -3.71 -4.13
CA VAL A 216 -2.42 -4.09 -3.02
C VAL A 216 -1.87 -5.30 -2.29
N MET A 217 -1.49 -6.36 -3.02
CA MET A 217 -0.92 -7.57 -2.43
C MET A 217 0.35 -7.28 -1.63
N MET A 218 1.29 -6.52 -2.21
CA MET A 218 2.53 -6.12 -1.54
C MET A 218 2.25 -5.35 -0.23
N VAL A 219 1.30 -4.41 -0.28
CA VAL A 219 0.92 -3.58 0.88
C VAL A 219 0.28 -4.40 1.98
N GLU A 220 -0.59 -5.36 1.64
CA GLU A 220 -1.26 -6.24 2.61
C GLU A 220 -0.25 -7.14 3.33
N GLN A 221 0.70 -7.74 2.59
CA GLN A 221 1.76 -8.55 3.19
C GLN A 221 2.67 -7.73 4.11
N ASP A 222 3.10 -6.54 3.66
CA ASP A 222 3.92 -5.64 4.48
C ASP A 222 3.17 -5.19 5.74
N LEU A 223 1.87 -4.92 5.63
CA LEU A 223 1.03 -4.56 6.77
C LEU A 223 0.92 -5.71 7.79
N GLU A 224 0.72 -6.95 7.33
CA GLU A 224 0.65 -8.12 8.19
C GLU A 224 1.98 -8.39 8.90
N MET A 225 3.11 -8.25 8.20
CA MET A 225 4.43 -8.30 8.81
C MET A 225 4.59 -7.23 9.90
N ARG A 226 4.21 -5.97 9.61
CA ARG A 226 4.29 -4.88 10.57
C ARG A 226 3.42 -5.11 11.81
N LYS A 227 2.21 -5.70 11.65
CA LYS A 227 1.36 -6.12 12.77
C LYS A 227 2.06 -7.15 13.66
N LYS A 228 2.64 -8.19 13.06
CA LYS A 228 3.41 -9.22 13.78
C LYS A 228 4.59 -8.62 14.55
N VAL A 229 5.31 -7.67 13.94
CA VAL A 229 6.39 -6.95 14.61
C VAL A 229 5.87 -6.16 15.81
N VAL A 230 4.82 -5.35 15.66
CA VAL A 230 4.28 -4.56 16.79
C VAL A 230 3.77 -5.46 17.92
N ALA A 231 3.13 -6.59 17.59
CA ALA A 231 2.69 -7.57 18.59
C ALA A 231 3.86 -8.20 19.37
N ALA A 232 5.03 -8.34 18.75
CA ALA A 232 6.22 -8.89 19.38
C ALA A 232 7.09 -7.86 20.13
N LEU A 233 6.79 -6.56 20.01
CA LEU A 233 7.53 -5.48 20.65
C LEU A 233 7.03 -5.23 22.09
N GLY A 234 7.97 -5.25 23.03
CA GLY A 234 7.73 -5.00 24.44
C GLY A 234 9.03 -4.88 25.23
N LEU A 235 8.90 -4.61 26.54
CA LEU A 235 10.04 -4.51 27.46
C LEU A 235 10.87 -5.79 27.54
N ASP A 236 10.27 -6.92 27.16
CA ASP A 236 10.86 -8.26 27.26
C ASP A 236 11.54 -8.71 25.95
N THR A 237 11.32 -7.99 24.84
CA THR A 237 11.82 -8.35 23.50
C THR A 237 13.34 -8.29 23.41
N PRO A 238 14.08 -9.41 23.36
CA PRO A 238 15.54 -9.39 23.50
C PRO A 238 16.23 -8.53 22.43
N SER A 239 17.37 -7.92 22.77
CA SER A 239 18.07 -6.97 21.89
C SER A 239 18.34 -7.48 20.47
N PRO A 240 18.78 -8.74 20.24
CA PRO A 240 18.94 -9.26 18.88
C PRO A 240 17.62 -9.28 18.09
N SER A 241 16.50 -9.62 18.74
CA SER A 241 15.18 -9.60 18.10
C SER A 241 14.72 -8.18 17.80
N LEU A 242 14.99 -7.23 18.70
CA LEU A 242 14.67 -5.81 18.50
C LEU A 242 15.44 -5.22 17.30
N GLU A 243 16.70 -5.62 17.12
CA GLU A 243 17.50 -5.28 15.94
C GLU A 243 16.93 -5.88 14.66
N ALA A 244 16.59 -7.18 14.68
CA ALA A 244 15.98 -7.86 13.55
C ALA A 244 14.63 -7.22 13.16
N TYR A 245 13.76 -6.95 14.13
CA TYR A 245 12.46 -6.30 13.91
C TYR A 245 12.61 -4.89 13.35
N THR A 246 13.54 -4.10 13.88
CA THR A 246 13.84 -2.76 13.34
C THR A 246 14.33 -2.86 11.90
N LEU A 247 15.20 -3.83 11.60
CA LEU A 247 15.73 -4.05 10.27
C LEU A 247 14.62 -4.46 9.28
N MET A 248 13.77 -5.44 9.63
CA MET A 248 12.63 -5.82 8.79
C MET A 248 11.70 -4.64 8.53
N TRP A 249 11.43 -3.83 9.56
CA TRP A 249 10.62 -2.62 9.41
C TRP A 249 11.24 -1.64 8.42
N THR A 250 12.56 -1.43 8.46
CA THR A 250 13.24 -0.50 7.54
C THR A 250 13.36 -1.05 6.12
N LEU A 251 13.56 -2.36 5.97
CA LEU A 251 13.80 -2.99 4.67
C LEU A 251 12.52 -3.22 3.88
N ARG A 252 11.36 -3.35 4.56
CA ARG A 252 10.06 -3.66 3.94
C ARG A 252 10.16 -4.79 2.91
N PRO A 253 10.49 -6.02 3.33
CA PRO A 253 10.83 -7.12 2.42
C PRO A 253 9.74 -7.49 1.41
N PHE A 254 8.48 -7.11 1.65
CA PHE A 254 7.35 -7.36 0.75
C PHE A 254 7.05 -6.19 -0.20
N MET A 255 7.72 -5.04 -0.02
CA MET A 255 7.53 -3.86 -0.85
C MET A 255 8.70 -3.70 -1.82
N ASP A 256 8.40 -3.77 -3.11
CA ASP A 256 9.25 -3.28 -4.18
C ASP A 256 8.94 -1.81 -4.46
N ASP A 257 9.87 -0.94 -4.05
CA ASP A 257 9.79 0.50 -4.31
C ASP A 257 9.87 0.83 -5.81
N GLN A 258 10.51 0.00 -6.65
CA GLN A 258 10.61 0.22 -8.09
C GLN A 258 9.25 0.10 -8.76
N ILE A 259 8.45 -0.90 -8.39
CA ILE A 259 7.08 -1.11 -8.88
C ILE A 259 6.20 0.07 -8.46
N CYS A 260 6.28 0.47 -7.18
CA CYS A 260 5.55 1.62 -6.68
C CYS A 260 5.92 2.92 -7.40
N ASP A 261 7.22 3.14 -7.63
CA ASP A 261 7.71 4.34 -8.31
C ASP A 261 7.38 4.34 -9.80
N GLN A 262 7.37 3.17 -10.44
CA GLN A 262 6.89 3.00 -11.81
C GLN A 262 5.42 3.40 -11.89
N ALA A 263 4.56 2.86 -11.03
CA ALA A 263 3.15 3.21 -10.97
C ALA A 263 2.94 4.72 -10.73
N LEU A 264 3.74 5.35 -9.86
CA LEU A 264 3.65 6.78 -9.58
C LEU A 264 4.06 7.65 -10.78
N ARG A 265 4.96 7.18 -11.64
CA ARG A 265 5.31 7.90 -12.87
C ARG A 265 4.18 7.92 -13.88
N LEU A 266 3.29 6.92 -13.86
CA LEU A 266 2.14 6.86 -14.78
C LEU A 266 1.11 7.97 -14.51
N VAL A 267 1.10 8.52 -13.29
CA VAL A 267 0.23 9.64 -12.89
C VAL A 267 0.87 11.01 -13.10
N LYS A 268 2.20 11.09 -13.18
CA LYS A 268 2.91 12.37 -13.30
C LYS A 268 2.91 12.85 -14.76
N PRO A 269 2.51 14.10 -15.04
CA PRO A 269 2.42 14.66 -16.39
C PRO A 269 3.78 14.84 -17.07
#